data_AF-G4VBP5-F1
#
_entry.id   AF-G4VBP5-F1
#
_cell.length_a   1.000
_cell.length_b   1.000
_cell.length_c   1.000
_cell.angle_alpha   90.00
_cell.angle_beta   90.00
_cell.angle_gamma   90.00
#
_symmetry.space_group_name_H-M   'P 1'
#
loop_
_entity.id
_entity.type
_entity.pdbx_description
1 polymer ?
#
loop_
_entity_poly.entity_id
_entity_poly.type
_entity_poly.pdbx_seq_one_letter_code
_entity_poly.pdbx_strand_id
1 'polypeptide(L)'
;MSTFNAGPANTGAAPVELTAGKIREMMANAQRAIAQRKFELGLTENGAANGLNFPPGVIPDTETVDKMRRAAQLQAQINARLNSGILSSHSVNSDSRKSKDIPNVIFDEEGKTIDASTGEEIQLTHYTPTLKANLRAKRAQQFKEVLQTTTQKKPQKSSVSTIFFDPRLRVKTASRPKRQLSFHEPGKFVKMAQRMRTKFQLQILQESVAQAVRKTGIASAAKLSTIQPKRSIDETDIPLLEWWDAYILKEGVTSYSTLDELAIHGLPVSAAVNKAWITSLVEHPVKLKPPTDLSKPPEIPLLLTKKERKKLRRQNRQEAQREKQEKVRLGLMPPPEPKVRLANLMRVLGSDAVQDPSKVEAYVRAQMESRKRAHEAANAARKLTKEQARYKRIKKIREDTSHAVHVAVYRQFIYFCLN
;
A
#
# COMPACT_ATOMS: atom_id res chain seq x y z
N MET A 1 -20.03 -58.00 23.66
CA MET A 1 -18.94 -57.25 23.01
C MET A 1 -19.52 -55.95 22.49
N SER A 2 -18.87 -54.83 22.80
CA SER A 2 -19.02 -53.46 22.26
C SER A 2 -18.97 -52.43 23.39
N THR A 3 -17.74 -52.15 23.80
CA THR A 3 -17.32 -51.07 24.69
C THR A 3 -17.48 -49.73 23.97
N PHE A 4 -18.44 -48.91 24.42
CA PHE A 4 -18.47 -47.49 24.07
C PHE A 4 -17.50 -46.73 24.99
N ASN A 5 -16.40 -46.28 24.40
CA ASN A 5 -15.35 -45.50 25.04
C ASN A 5 -15.77 -44.02 25.13
N ALA A 6 -16.33 -43.61 26.26
CA ALA A 6 -16.54 -42.20 26.59
C ALA A 6 -15.23 -41.63 27.15
N GLY A 7 -14.59 -40.75 26.38
CA GLY A 7 -13.35 -40.07 26.79
C GLY A 7 -13.52 -39.19 28.03
N PRO A 8 -12.46 -38.95 28.81
CA PRO A 8 -12.55 -38.20 30.04
C PRO A 8 -12.76 -36.71 29.78
N ALA A 9 -13.63 -36.13 30.60
CA ALA A 9 -13.90 -34.71 30.65
C ALA A 9 -12.62 -33.92 30.95
N ASN A 10 -12.28 -32.99 30.06
CA ASN A 10 -11.16 -32.06 30.26
C ASN A 10 -11.54 -31.05 31.34
N THR A 11 -11.07 -31.29 32.55
CA THR A 11 -11.14 -30.36 33.69
C THR A 11 -10.35 -29.09 33.36
N GLY A 12 -10.99 -27.94 33.56
CA GLY A 12 -10.46 -26.62 33.24
C GLY A 12 -9.05 -26.36 33.78
N ALA A 13 -8.12 -26.12 32.86
CA ALA A 13 -6.84 -25.48 33.16
C ALA A 13 -7.09 -23.97 33.29
N ALA A 14 -6.95 -23.45 34.50
CA ALA A 14 -6.89 -22.02 34.77
C ALA A 14 -5.76 -21.37 33.95
N PRO A 15 -5.94 -20.12 33.47
CA PRO A 15 -4.88 -19.41 32.77
C PRO A 15 -3.71 -19.17 33.73
N VAL A 16 -2.56 -19.76 33.45
CA VAL A 16 -1.33 -19.50 34.18
C VAL A 16 -0.93 -18.05 33.92
N GLU A 17 -1.28 -17.16 34.84
CA GLU A 17 -0.77 -15.79 34.87
C GLU A 17 0.75 -15.84 35.03
N LEU A 18 1.47 -15.61 33.94
CA LEU A 18 2.92 -15.49 33.95
C LEU A 18 3.28 -14.28 34.83
N THR A 19 3.80 -14.56 36.03
CA THR A 19 4.22 -13.52 36.98
C THR A 19 5.23 -12.57 36.32
N ALA A 20 5.17 -11.28 36.66
CA ALA A 20 6.04 -10.24 36.09
C ALA A 20 7.55 -10.52 36.25
N GLY A 21 7.93 -11.42 37.16
CA GLY A 21 9.29 -11.96 37.27
C GLY A 21 9.67 -12.87 36.09
N LYS A 22 8.79 -13.81 35.71
CA LYS A 22 9.02 -14.76 34.62
C LYS A 22 9.10 -14.07 33.25
N ILE A 23 8.30 -13.01 33.06
CA ILE A 23 8.34 -12.20 31.83
C ILE A 23 9.66 -11.43 31.72
N ARG A 24 10.18 -10.89 32.84
CA ARG A 24 11.49 -10.21 32.86
C ARG A 24 12.64 -11.18 32.56
N GLU A 25 12.59 -12.38 33.12
CA GLU A 25 13.59 -13.44 32.86
C GLU A 25 13.58 -13.86 31.39
N MET A 26 12.39 -14.06 30.80
CA MET A 26 12.25 -14.43 29.40
C MET A 26 12.73 -13.32 28.45
N MET A 27 12.45 -12.05 28.78
CA MET A 27 12.94 -10.89 28.03
C MET A 27 14.46 -10.75 28.11
N ALA A 28 15.06 -10.99 29.27
CA ALA A 28 16.52 -10.97 29.44
C ALA A 28 17.22 -12.09 28.65
N ASN A 29 16.65 -13.29 28.63
CA ASN A 29 17.17 -14.40 27.84
C ASN A 29 17.02 -14.14 26.33
N ALA A 30 15.91 -13.55 25.89
CA ALA A 30 15.72 -13.15 24.50
C ALA A 30 16.75 -12.09 24.07
N GLN A 31 17.04 -11.10 24.94
CA GLN A 31 18.07 -10.09 24.68
C GLN A 31 19.48 -10.69 24.59
N ARG A 32 19.82 -11.66 25.44
CA ARG A 32 21.10 -12.39 25.37
C ARG A 32 21.24 -13.20 24.08
N ALA A 33 20.18 -13.91 23.68
CA ALA A 33 20.17 -14.67 22.43
C ALA A 33 20.33 -13.76 21.20
N ILE A 34 19.70 -12.57 21.21
CA ILE A 34 19.87 -11.57 20.15
C ILE A 34 21.31 -11.02 20.13
N ALA A 35 21.91 -10.77 21.29
CA ALA A 35 23.29 -10.30 21.38
C ALA A 35 24.30 -11.33 20.86
N GLN A 36 24.13 -12.61 21.22
CA GLN A 36 24.95 -13.71 20.69
C GLN A 36 24.80 -13.84 19.18
N ARG A 37 23.57 -13.76 18.66
CA ARG A 37 23.30 -13.85 17.22
C ARG A 37 23.83 -12.65 16.45
N LYS A 38 23.83 -11.45 17.05
CA LYS A 38 24.49 -10.25 16.50
C LYS A 38 26.01 -10.42 16.44
N PHE A 39 26.61 -11.08 17.43
CA PHE A 39 28.05 -11.39 17.46
C PHE A 39 28.42 -12.42 16.38
N GLU A 40 27.66 -13.49 16.22
CA GLU A 40 27.84 -14.48 15.15
C GLU A 40 27.68 -13.86 13.75
N LEU A 41 26.83 -12.84 13.61
CA LEU A 41 26.62 -12.11 12.36
C LEU A 41 27.57 -10.91 12.18
N GLY A 42 28.54 -10.71 13.08
CA GLY A 42 29.59 -9.69 12.95
C GLY A 42 29.11 -8.23 13.01
N LEU A 43 27.94 -7.96 13.61
CA LEU A 43 27.34 -6.63 13.68
C LEU A 43 27.58 -6.00 15.06
N THR A 44 28.67 -5.24 15.20
CA THR A 44 28.94 -4.42 16.40
C THR A 44 28.17 -3.09 16.36
N GLU A 45 27.74 -2.58 17.51
CA GLU A 45 26.81 -1.44 17.65
C GLU A 45 27.35 -0.04 17.28
N ASN A 46 28.46 0.04 16.56
CA ASN A 46 28.92 1.29 15.98
C ASN A 46 28.99 1.13 14.46
N GLY A 47 28.10 1.84 13.76
CA GLY A 47 28.05 1.89 12.30
C GLY A 47 29.34 2.46 11.72
N ALA A 48 30.31 1.59 11.48
CA ALA A 48 31.48 1.84 10.64
C ALA A 48 31.94 0.49 10.08
N ALA A 49 31.74 0.28 8.77
CA ALA A 49 32.35 -0.83 8.06
C ALA A 49 33.86 -0.55 7.94
N ASN A 50 34.63 -0.95 8.95
CA ASN A 50 36.07 -1.00 8.84
C ASN A 50 36.47 -2.19 7.97
N GLY A 51 37.24 -1.90 6.93
CA GLY A 51 37.87 -2.90 6.08
C GLY A 51 38.76 -3.84 6.87
N LEU A 52 38.61 -5.12 6.55
CA LEU A 52 39.62 -6.18 6.50
C LEU A 52 40.79 -6.07 7.49
N ASN A 53 40.73 -6.85 8.56
CA ASN A 53 41.91 -7.35 9.23
C ASN A 53 41.81 -8.88 9.28
N PHE A 54 42.64 -9.57 8.48
CA PHE A 54 42.80 -11.03 8.57
C PHE A 54 44.12 -11.34 9.26
N PRO A 55 44.17 -12.35 10.15
CA PRO A 55 45.43 -12.81 10.75
C PRO A 55 46.35 -13.43 9.67
N PRO A 56 47.68 -13.33 9.82
CA PRO A 56 48.61 -13.82 8.82
C PRO A 56 48.58 -15.36 8.76
N GLY A 57 48.36 -15.93 7.57
CA GLY A 57 48.63 -17.36 7.31
C GLY A 57 47.55 -18.18 6.58
N VAL A 58 46.43 -17.61 6.14
CA VAL A 58 45.38 -18.38 5.44
C VAL A 58 45.25 -17.93 3.98
N ILE A 59 45.49 -18.85 3.04
CA ILE A 59 45.25 -18.62 1.60
C ILE A 59 43.75 -18.82 1.33
N PRO A 60 43.02 -17.81 0.81
CA PRO A 60 41.58 -17.92 0.61
C PRO A 60 41.22 -18.62 -0.72
N ASP A 61 40.17 -19.45 -0.69
CA ASP A 61 39.61 -20.17 -1.85
C ASP A 61 39.15 -19.23 -2.98
N THR A 62 39.32 -19.65 -4.23
CA THR A 62 39.04 -18.86 -5.45
C THR A 62 37.61 -18.30 -5.50
N GLU A 63 36.63 -19.06 -5.00
CA GLU A 63 35.23 -18.62 -4.95
C GLU A 63 35.00 -17.44 -3.99
N THR A 64 35.78 -17.36 -2.90
CA THR A 64 35.64 -16.29 -1.91
C THR A 64 36.19 -14.98 -2.46
N VAL A 65 37.27 -15.05 -3.25
CA VAL A 65 37.86 -13.90 -3.96
C VAL A 65 36.90 -13.38 -5.03
N ASP A 66 36.27 -14.27 -5.80
CA ASP A 66 35.29 -13.88 -6.82
C ASP A 66 34.01 -13.27 -6.23
N LYS A 67 33.54 -13.79 -5.08
CA LYS A 67 32.42 -13.19 -4.33
C LYS A 67 32.80 -11.80 -3.79
N MET A 68 34.02 -11.63 -3.28
CA MET A 68 34.53 -10.32 -2.84
C MET A 68 34.64 -9.33 -4.01
N ARG A 69 35.09 -9.78 -5.18
CA ARG A 69 35.20 -8.95 -6.39
C ARG A 69 33.83 -8.49 -6.89
N ARG A 70 32.83 -9.37 -6.88
CA ARG A 70 31.44 -9.02 -7.25
C ARG A 70 30.81 -8.09 -6.23
N ALA A 71 31.04 -8.31 -4.94
CA ALA A 71 30.55 -7.43 -3.87
C ALA A 71 31.16 -6.01 -3.99
N ALA A 72 32.48 -5.91 -4.21
CA ALA A 72 33.17 -4.64 -4.44
C ALA A 72 32.67 -3.93 -5.70
N GLN A 73 32.44 -4.67 -6.78
CA GLN A 73 31.90 -4.10 -8.03
C GLN A 73 30.47 -3.57 -7.84
N LEU A 74 29.63 -4.28 -7.09
CA LEU A 74 28.26 -3.87 -6.80
C LEU A 74 28.23 -2.62 -5.89
N GLN A 75 29.15 -2.56 -4.92
CA GLN A 75 29.30 -1.41 -4.02
C GLN A 75 29.86 -0.18 -4.75
N ALA A 76 30.80 -0.35 -5.68
CA ALA A 76 31.26 0.70 -6.59
C ALA A 76 30.13 1.19 -7.50
N GLN A 77 29.25 0.29 -7.96
CA GLN A 77 28.10 0.64 -8.79
C GLN A 77 27.03 1.42 -8.00
N ILE A 78 26.82 1.08 -6.74
CA ILE A 78 25.95 1.84 -5.81
C ILE A 78 26.53 3.23 -5.57
N ASN A 79 27.82 3.35 -5.28
CA ASN A 79 28.46 4.65 -5.08
C ASN A 79 28.44 5.53 -6.33
N ALA A 80 28.64 4.94 -7.52
CA ALA A 80 28.50 5.66 -8.79
C ALA A 80 27.06 6.13 -9.05
N ARG A 81 26.05 5.36 -8.64
CA ARG A 81 24.63 5.72 -8.74
C ARG A 81 24.20 6.76 -7.70
N LEU A 82 24.82 6.78 -6.52
CA LEU A 82 24.60 7.81 -5.50
C LEU A 82 25.23 9.15 -5.91
N ASN A 83 26.41 9.13 -6.53
CA ASN A 83 27.06 10.33 -7.06
C ASN A 83 26.38 10.90 -8.33
N SER A 84 25.55 10.12 -9.04
CA SER A 84 24.80 10.60 -10.22
C SER A 84 23.47 11.30 -9.90
N GLY A 85 23.24 11.68 -8.63
CA GLY A 85 22.27 12.72 -8.24
C GLY A 85 20.77 12.41 -8.38
N ILE A 86 20.38 11.14 -8.52
CA ILE A 86 18.97 10.75 -8.80
C ILE A 86 18.12 10.49 -7.53
N LEU A 87 18.68 10.55 -6.31
CA LEU A 87 17.97 10.17 -5.06
C LEU A 87 17.92 11.23 -3.95
N SER A 88 18.18 12.51 -4.21
CA SER A 88 18.07 13.57 -3.17
C SER A 88 16.65 14.09 -2.90
N SER A 89 15.59 13.31 -3.15
CA SER A 89 14.21 13.75 -2.94
C SER A 89 13.42 12.92 -1.90
N HIS A 90 14.04 12.54 -0.78
CA HIS A 90 13.26 12.31 0.45
C HIS A 90 14.15 12.28 1.69
N SER A 91 14.23 13.40 2.42
CA SER A 91 14.47 13.36 3.85
C SER A 91 13.81 14.57 4.52
N VAL A 92 12.99 14.27 5.50
CA VAL A 92 12.34 15.19 6.43
C VAL A 92 13.30 15.47 7.59
N ASN A 93 13.72 16.72 7.76
CA ASN A 93 13.66 17.43 9.05
C ASN A 93 14.24 18.86 9.00
N SER A 94 13.44 19.75 9.60
CA SER A 94 13.72 20.99 10.34
C SER A 94 15.01 21.80 10.13
N ASP A 95 14.74 23.08 9.83
CA ASP A 95 15.41 24.31 10.26
C ASP A 95 16.57 24.93 9.45
N SER A 96 16.18 26.07 8.84
CA SER A 96 16.97 27.25 8.48
C SER A 96 17.93 27.14 7.30
N ARG A 97 17.55 27.76 6.16
CA ARG A 97 18.28 28.83 5.47
C ARG A 97 17.72 29.11 4.06
N LYS A 98 17.42 30.41 3.85
CA LYS A 98 17.43 31.18 2.59
C LYS A 98 16.49 30.69 1.48
N SER A 99 15.39 31.43 1.31
CA SER A 99 14.67 31.52 0.05
C SER A 99 15.66 31.78 -1.08
N LYS A 100 15.72 30.87 -2.05
CA LYS A 100 16.21 31.24 -3.38
C LYS A 100 15.20 32.21 -3.94
N ASP A 101 15.64 33.44 -4.16
CA ASP A 101 14.87 34.45 -4.87
C ASP A 101 14.44 33.87 -6.21
N ILE A 102 13.14 33.78 -6.41
CA ILE A 102 12.56 33.56 -7.73
C ILE A 102 12.83 34.87 -8.47
N PRO A 103 13.56 34.88 -9.60
CA PRO A 103 13.77 36.10 -10.35
C PRO A 103 12.40 36.68 -10.73
N ASN A 104 12.18 37.95 -10.40
CA ASN A 104 10.93 38.64 -10.69
C ASN A 104 10.71 38.62 -12.20
N VAL A 105 9.73 37.83 -12.65
CA VAL A 105 9.32 37.75 -14.06
C VAL A 105 8.46 38.98 -14.35
N ILE A 106 8.93 39.85 -15.22
CA ILE A 106 8.20 41.03 -15.69
C ILE A 106 7.63 40.69 -17.07
N PHE A 107 6.37 41.06 -17.30
CA PHE A 107 5.71 40.91 -18.60
C PHE A 107 5.69 42.26 -19.31
N ASP A 108 6.04 42.27 -20.59
CA ASP A 108 5.95 43.47 -21.43
C ASP A 108 4.48 43.77 -21.81
N GLU A 109 4.19 44.93 -22.42
CA GLU A 109 2.82 45.32 -22.83
C GLU A 109 2.16 44.32 -23.81
N GLU A 110 2.96 43.50 -24.48
CA GLU A 110 2.54 42.41 -25.38
C GLU A 110 2.46 41.02 -24.69
N GLY A 111 2.70 40.94 -23.37
CA GLY A 111 2.56 39.71 -22.58
C GLY A 111 3.71 38.70 -22.69
N LYS A 112 4.88 39.12 -23.20
CA LYS A 112 6.09 38.27 -23.32
C LYS A 112 6.94 38.33 -22.06
N THR A 113 7.59 37.20 -21.72
CA THR A 113 8.40 37.03 -20.50
C THR A 113 9.84 37.52 -20.72
N ILE A 114 10.22 38.63 -20.09
CA ILE A 114 11.57 39.20 -20.14
C ILE A 114 12.34 38.94 -18.83
N ASP A 115 13.65 38.73 -18.92
CA ASP A 115 14.50 38.71 -17.72
C ASP A 115 14.65 40.14 -17.15
N ALA A 116 14.33 40.35 -15.88
CA ALA A 116 14.42 41.66 -15.23
C ALA A 116 15.85 42.22 -15.14
N SER A 117 16.88 41.38 -15.33
CA SER A 117 18.29 41.80 -15.24
C SER A 117 18.96 42.11 -16.58
N THR A 118 18.58 41.40 -17.64
CA THR A 118 19.25 41.46 -18.96
C THR A 118 18.34 41.98 -20.07
N GLY A 119 17.02 42.05 -19.86
CA GLY A 119 16.06 42.54 -20.87
C GLY A 119 15.92 41.62 -22.10
N GLU A 120 16.56 40.45 -22.10
CA GLU A 120 16.46 39.48 -23.18
C GLU A 120 15.22 38.60 -23.01
N GLU A 121 14.66 38.16 -24.15
CA GLU A 121 13.49 37.31 -24.19
C GLU A 121 13.84 35.89 -23.69
N ILE A 122 13.24 35.48 -22.56
CA ILE A 122 13.40 34.13 -22.05
C ILE A 122 12.40 33.20 -22.76
N GLN A 123 12.89 32.32 -23.63
CA GLN A 123 12.08 31.23 -24.15
C GLN A 123 11.78 30.20 -23.04
N LEU A 124 10.61 30.31 -22.44
CA LEU A 124 10.10 29.29 -21.51
C LEU A 124 9.96 27.95 -22.25
N THR A 125 10.83 27.01 -21.92
CA THR A 125 10.79 25.66 -22.51
C THR A 125 9.49 24.97 -22.08
N HIS A 126 8.50 24.95 -22.97
CA HIS A 126 7.25 24.25 -22.73
C HIS A 126 7.49 22.74 -22.84
N TYR A 127 7.23 22.00 -21.77
CA TYR A 127 7.32 20.55 -21.79
C TYR A 127 6.10 19.99 -22.52
N THR A 128 6.28 19.46 -23.72
CA THR A 128 5.24 18.71 -24.42
C THR A 128 5.18 17.27 -23.89
N PRO A 129 4.05 16.82 -23.35
CA PRO A 129 3.92 15.44 -22.90
C PRO A 129 3.94 14.52 -24.12
N THR A 130 5.00 13.71 -24.26
CA THR A 130 5.11 12.70 -25.32
C THR A 130 5.09 11.29 -24.75
N LEU A 131 4.48 10.35 -25.48
CA LEU A 131 4.44 8.94 -25.10
C LEU A 131 5.87 8.35 -25.06
N LYS A 132 6.15 7.53 -24.04
CA LYS A 132 7.47 6.85 -23.84
C LYS A 132 7.93 6.03 -25.05
N ALA A 133 7.01 5.60 -25.93
CA ALA A 133 7.33 4.92 -27.18
C ALA A 133 8.15 5.82 -28.14
N ASN A 134 7.78 7.10 -28.26
CA ASN A 134 8.45 8.06 -29.15
C ASN A 134 9.87 8.41 -28.65
N LEU A 135 10.05 8.47 -27.33
CA LEU A 135 11.36 8.62 -26.69
C LEU A 135 12.30 7.44 -26.99
N ARG A 136 11.77 6.21 -27.02
CA ARG A 136 12.58 5.02 -27.32
C ARG A 136 12.98 4.97 -28.80
N ALA A 137 12.06 5.33 -29.70
CA ALA A 137 12.35 5.42 -31.14
C ALA A 137 13.43 6.46 -31.44
N LYS A 138 13.36 7.66 -30.83
CA LYS A 138 14.36 8.73 -31.02
C LYS A 138 15.76 8.31 -30.53
N ARG A 139 15.86 7.63 -29.38
CA ARG A 139 17.15 7.12 -28.87
C ARG A 139 17.76 6.04 -29.77
N ALA A 140 16.95 5.17 -30.36
CA ALA A 140 17.44 4.12 -31.25
C ALA A 140 18.03 4.69 -32.55
N GLN A 141 17.45 5.78 -33.07
CA GLN A 141 17.98 6.49 -34.24
C GLN A 141 19.34 7.14 -33.94
N GLN A 142 19.46 7.86 -32.81
CA GLN A 142 20.72 8.46 -32.38
C GLN A 142 21.85 7.43 -32.21
N PHE A 143 21.52 6.23 -31.71
CA PHE A 143 22.50 5.16 -31.58
C PHE A 143 22.98 4.62 -32.94
N LYS A 144 22.10 4.58 -33.95
CA LYS A 144 22.44 4.12 -35.30
C LYS A 144 23.40 5.07 -36.01
N GLU A 145 23.25 6.38 -35.79
CA GLU A 145 24.13 7.40 -36.37
C GLU A 145 25.57 7.29 -35.83
N VAL A 146 25.73 7.04 -34.52
CA VAL A 146 27.05 6.89 -33.88
C VAL A 146 27.80 5.64 -34.36
N LEU A 147 27.09 4.57 -34.70
CA LEU A 147 27.71 3.34 -35.23
C LEU A 147 28.25 3.51 -36.65
N GLN A 148 27.65 4.38 -37.46
CA GLN A 148 28.07 4.58 -38.86
C GLN A 148 29.35 5.41 -38.98
N THR A 149 29.68 6.25 -37.98
CA THR A 149 30.88 7.09 -38.01
C THR A 149 32.17 6.33 -37.63
N THR A 150 32.08 5.09 -37.15
CA THR A 150 33.24 4.38 -36.55
C THR A 150 33.88 3.32 -37.47
N THR A 151 33.34 3.02 -38.67
CA THR A 151 33.75 1.86 -39.49
C THR A 151 34.56 2.15 -40.76
N GLN A 152 35.52 3.08 -40.75
CA GLN A 152 36.44 3.27 -41.89
C GLN A 152 37.93 3.23 -41.50
N LYS A 153 38.58 2.04 -41.54
CA LYS A 153 40.02 1.88 -41.85
C LYS A 153 40.41 0.42 -42.16
N LYS A 154 41.14 0.18 -43.26
CA LYS A 154 41.71 -1.12 -43.71
C LYS A 154 43.19 -0.92 -44.15
N PRO A 155 44.10 -1.92 -44.03
CA PRO A 155 45.47 -1.85 -44.60
C PRO A 155 45.73 -2.85 -45.75
N GLN A 156 46.74 -2.53 -46.60
CA GLN A 156 47.16 -3.21 -47.85
C GLN A 156 48.46 -4.05 -47.68
N LYS A 157 48.73 -5.01 -48.58
CA LYS A 157 49.93 -5.89 -48.62
C LYS A 157 50.70 -5.77 -49.95
N SER A 158 52.03 -5.89 -49.92
CA SER A 158 52.94 -5.89 -51.09
C SER A 158 53.73 -7.21 -51.24
N SER A 159 54.16 -7.52 -52.46
CA SER A 159 54.87 -8.75 -52.88
C SER A 159 56.27 -8.45 -53.44
N VAL A 160 57.28 -9.27 -53.12
CA VAL A 160 58.66 -9.15 -53.64
C VAL A 160 59.11 -10.46 -54.32
N SER A 161 59.73 -10.33 -55.48
CA SER A 161 60.30 -11.37 -56.35
C SER A 161 61.79 -11.64 -56.07
N THR A 162 62.27 -12.89 -56.12
CA THR A 162 63.68 -13.25 -55.82
C THR A 162 64.44 -13.97 -56.97
N ILE A 163 65.44 -13.25 -57.50
CA ILE A 163 66.86 -13.54 -57.82
C ILE A 163 67.30 -14.76 -58.68
N PHE A 164 66.65 -15.93 -58.67
CA PHE A 164 67.21 -17.14 -59.37
C PHE A 164 66.41 -17.62 -60.59
N PHE A 165 65.62 -16.75 -61.21
CA PHE A 165 64.79 -17.09 -62.37
C PHE A 165 65.46 -16.64 -63.67
N ASP A 166 65.91 -17.59 -64.50
CA ASP A 166 66.42 -17.34 -65.85
C ASP A 166 65.26 -17.36 -66.87
N PRO A 167 64.84 -16.21 -67.45
CA PRO A 167 63.66 -16.11 -68.29
C PRO A 167 63.77 -16.82 -69.65
N ARG A 168 64.96 -17.30 -70.05
CA ARG A 168 65.17 -17.91 -71.37
C ARG A 168 64.89 -19.41 -71.39
N LEU A 169 64.86 -20.05 -70.23
CA LEU A 169 64.70 -21.50 -70.13
C LEU A 169 63.23 -21.86 -69.87
N ARG A 170 62.49 -22.18 -70.94
CA ARG A 170 61.13 -22.75 -70.83
C ARG A 170 61.18 -24.25 -70.55
N VAL A 171 61.44 -24.62 -69.30
CA VAL A 171 61.32 -26.02 -68.85
C VAL A 171 59.88 -26.25 -68.36
N LYS A 172 59.07 -26.98 -69.14
CA LYS A 172 57.75 -27.44 -68.69
C LYS A 172 57.91 -28.72 -67.88
N THR A 173 57.91 -28.61 -66.56
CA THR A 173 57.87 -29.76 -65.64
C THR A 173 56.43 -30.28 -65.52
N ALA A 174 56.23 -31.57 -65.77
CA ALA A 174 54.93 -32.22 -65.64
C ALA A 174 54.55 -32.34 -64.16
N SER A 175 53.47 -31.68 -63.74
CA SER A 175 52.98 -31.68 -62.35
C SER A 175 51.57 -32.28 -62.30
N ARG A 176 51.42 -33.44 -61.64
CA ARG A 176 50.12 -33.99 -61.27
C ARG A 176 49.61 -33.29 -59.99
N PRO A 177 48.35 -32.82 -59.95
CA PRO A 177 47.81 -32.16 -58.77
C PRO A 177 47.62 -33.15 -57.61
N LYS A 178 48.28 -32.90 -56.48
CA LYS A 178 48.02 -33.63 -55.22
C LYS A 178 46.68 -33.16 -54.62
N ARG A 179 45.84 -34.12 -54.21
CA ARG A 179 44.55 -33.90 -53.54
C ARG A 179 44.77 -33.07 -52.27
N GLN A 180 44.20 -31.87 -52.20
CA GLN A 180 44.33 -30.97 -51.05
C GLN A 180 43.36 -31.38 -49.94
N LEU A 181 43.81 -31.33 -48.68
CA LEU A 181 42.96 -31.57 -47.52
C LEU A 181 41.96 -30.43 -47.35
N SER A 182 40.67 -30.75 -47.26
CA SER A 182 39.61 -29.77 -46.96
C SER A 182 39.44 -29.67 -45.45
N PHE A 183 40.12 -28.70 -44.83
CA PHE A 183 39.95 -28.42 -43.42
C PHE A 183 38.68 -27.58 -43.19
N HIS A 184 37.88 -27.96 -42.19
CA HIS A 184 36.78 -27.11 -41.72
C HIS A 184 37.34 -25.93 -40.92
N GLU A 185 36.66 -24.78 -40.98
CA GLU A 185 37.03 -23.61 -40.21
C GLU A 185 37.14 -23.93 -38.71
N PRO A 186 38.20 -23.45 -38.03
CA PRO A 186 38.38 -23.68 -36.61
C PRO A 186 37.14 -23.18 -35.85
N GLY A 187 36.58 -24.03 -35.00
CA GLY A 187 35.40 -23.72 -34.19
C GLY A 187 34.04 -24.00 -34.83
N LYS A 188 33.96 -24.45 -36.11
CA LYS A 188 32.67 -24.86 -36.72
C LYS A 188 31.95 -25.94 -35.90
N PHE A 189 32.68 -26.99 -35.50
CA PHE A 189 32.13 -28.07 -34.68
C PHE A 189 31.94 -27.68 -33.22
N VAL A 190 32.74 -26.74 -32.70
CA VAL A 190 32.57 -26.19 -31.34
C VAL A 190 31.24 -25.44 -31.25
N LYS A 191 30.92 -24.58 -32.24
CA LYS A 191 29.63 -23.89 -32.34
C LYS A 191 28.47 -24.86 -32.47
N MET A 192 28.63 -25.92 -33.27
CA MET A 192 27.60 -26.95 -33.44
C MET A 192 27.34 -27.70 -32.12
N ALA A 193 28.39 -28.09 -31.40
CA ALA A 193 28.29 -28.74 -30.10
C ALA A 193 27.64 -27.83 -29.05
N GLN A 194 27.99 -26.54 -29.02
CA GLN A 194 27.34 -25.56 -28.13
C GLN A 194 25.84 -25.44 -28.42
N ARG A 195 25.43 -25.36 -29.69
CA ARG A 195 24.01 -25.34 -30.08
C ARG A 195 23.27 -26.61 -29.65
N MET A 196 23.92 -27.78 -29.74
CA MET A 196 23.30 -29.02 -29.26
C MET A 196 23.13 -29.03 -27.73
N ARG A 197 24.13 -28.55 -26.98
CA ARG A 197 24.03 -28.43 -25.52
C ARG A 197 22.94 -27.45 -25.09
N THR A 198 22.82 -26.29 -25.72
CA THR A 198 21.77 -25.32 -25.38
C THR A 198 20.38 -25.87 -25.73
N LYS A 199 20.22 -26.54 -26.87
CA LYS A 199 18.96 -27.22 -27.23
C LYS A 199 18.57 -28.26 -26.17
N PHE A 200 19.53 -29.07 -25.73
CA PHE A 200 19.30 -30.08 -24.70
C PHE A 200 18.92 -29.44 -23.34
N GLN A 201 19.59 -28.36 -22.93
CA GLN A 201 19.24 -27.61 -21.72
C GLN A 201 17.83 -27.03 -21.78
N LEU A 202 17.40 -26.50 -22.93
CA LEU A 202 16.04 -26.00 -23.13
C LEU A 202 15.00 -27.12 -23.01
N GLN A 203 15.30 -28.31 -23.54
CA GLN A 203 14.42 -29.47 -23.42
C GLN A 203 14.27 -29.92 -21.96
N ILE A 204 15.38 -30.00 -21.21
CA ILE A 204 15.35 -30.29 -19.77
C ILE A 204 14.54 -29.22 -19.02
N LEU A 205 14.73 -27.94 -19.34
CA LEU A 205 14.00 -26.86 -18.70
C LEU A 205 12.49 -26.96 -18.97
N GLN A 206 12.11 -27.26 -20.21
CA GLN A 206 10.71 -27.46 -20.59
C GLN A 206 10.08 -28.63 -19.83
N GLU A 207 10.80 -29.75 -19.72
CA GLU A 207 10.33 -30.91 -18.96
C GLU A 207 10.23 -30.62 -17.46
N SER A 208 11.21 -29.92 -16.89
CA SER A 208 11.22 -29.47 -15.50
C SER A 208 10.03 -28.55 -15.21
N VAL A 209 9.74 -27.58 -16.10
CA VAL A 209 8.56 -26.70 -15.97
C VAL A 209 7.27 -27.51 -16.05
N ALA A 210 7.15 -28.46 -16.99
CA ALA A 210 5.97 -29.32 -17.10
C ALA A 210 5.78 -30.18 -15.84
N GLN A 211 6.85 -30.73 -15.27
CA GLN A 211 6.80 -31.46 -14.02
C GLN A 211 6.46 -30.55 -12.83
N ALA A 212 7.01 -29.34 -12.76
CA ALA A 212 6.69 -28.37 -11.72
C ALA A 212 5.21 -27.93 -11.78
N VAL A 213 4.65 -27.69 -12.97
CA VAL A 213 3.24 -27.37 -13.18
C VAL A 213 2.33 -28.53 -12.73
N ARG A 214 2.71 -29.78 -13.03
CA ARG A 214 1.99 -30.97 -12.54
C ARG A 214 2.08 -31.12 -11.02
N LYS A 215 3.28 -30.95 -10.45
CA LYS A 215 3.54 -31.05 -9.00
C LYS A 215 2.85 -29.95 -8.19
N THR A 216 2.74 -28.74 -8.75
CA THR A 216 2.14 -27.58 -8.08
C THR A 216 0.61 -27.51 -8.21
N GLY A 217 -0.03 -28.40 -8.99
CA GLY A 217 -1.49 -28.45 -9.11
C GLY A 217 -2.14 -27.19 -9.69
N ILE A 218 -1.35 -26.28 -10.27
CA ILE A 218 -1.88 -24.99 -10.78
C ILE A 218 -2.81 -25.23 -11.97
N ALA A 219 -2.56 -26.26 -12.78
CA ALA A 219 -3.44 -26.65 -13.88
C ALA A 219 -4.79 -27.24 -13.39
N SER A 220 -4.81 -27.96 -12.27
CA SER A 220 -6.08 -28.45 -11.69
C SER A 220 -6.84 -27.33 -10.99
N ALA A 221 -6.16 -26.44 -10.27
CA ALA A 221 -6.78 -25.27 -9.63
C ALA A 221 -7.36 -24.27 -10.65
N ALA A 222 -6.65 -23.98 -11.75
CA ALA A 222 -7.16 -23.12 -12.82
C ALA A 222 -8.35 -23.74 -13.56
N LYS A 223 -8.37 -25.08 -13.72
CA LYS A 223 -9.50 -25.81 -14.30
C LYS A 223 -10.71 -25.84 -13.36
N LEU A 224 -10.48 -25.93 -12.05
CA LEU A 224 -11.52 -25.82 -11.01
C LEU A 224 -12.11 -24.41 -10.91
N SER A 225 -11.33 -23.35 -11.12
CA SER A 225 -11.86 -21.97 -11.11
C SER A 225 -12.73 -21.62 -12.34
N THR A 226 -12.54 -22.32 -13.46
CA THR A 226 -13.38 -22.17 -14.67
C THR A 226 -14.68 -22.98 -14.57
N ILE A 227 -14.76 -23.93 -13.63
CA ILE A 227 -16.02 -24.55 -13.23
C ILE A 227 -16.73 -23.50 -12.37
N GLN A 228 -17.38 -22.54 -13.03
CA GLN A 228 -18.58 -21.96 -12.45
C GLN A 228 -19.41 -23.17 -11.99
N PRO A 229 -19.89 -23.22 -10.74
CA PRO A 229 -21.04 -24.04 -10.44
C PRO A 229 -22.15 -23.45 -11.29
N LYS A 230 -22.25 -23.91 -12.54
CA LYS A 230 -23.50 -23.87 -13.27
C LYS A 230 -24.41 -24.58 -12.31
N ARG A 231 -25.30 -23.83 -11.65
CA ARG A 231 -26.55 -24.41 -11.21
C ARG A 231 -27.11 -24.96 -12.51
N SER A 232 -26.86 -26.24 -12.79
CA SER A 232 -27.73 -27.00 -13.66
C SER A 232 -29.04 -26.99 -12.89
N ILE A 233 -29.81 -25.94 -13.14
CA ILE A 233 -31.25 -26.10 -13.11
C ILE A 233 -31.42 -27.19 -14.16
N ASP A 234 -31.74 -28.40 -13.72
CA ASP A 234 -32.06 -29.49 -14.63
C ASP A 234 -33.28 -29.01 -15.41
N GLU A 235 -33.04 -28.34 -16.55
CA GLU A 235 -34.07 -27.87 -17.47
C GLU A 235 -34.94 -29.03 -17.99
N THR A 236 -34.57 -30.27 -17.65
CA THR A 236 -35.29 -31.50 -17.96
C THR A 236 -36.52 -31.72 -17.09
N ASP A 237 -36.57 -31.17 -15.88
CA ASP A 237 -37.70 -31.38 -14.96
C ASP A 237 -38.68 -30.21 -15.06
N ILE A 238 -39.22 -30.00 -16.28
CA ILE A 238 -40.33 -29.07 -16.48
C ILE A 238 -41.57 -29.73 -15.87
N PRO A 239 -42.17 -29.14 -14.81
CA PRO A 239 -43.36 -29.73 -14.23
C PRO A 239 -44.50 -29.69 -15.24
N LEU A 240 -45.29 -30.77 -15.29
CA LEU A 240 -46.46 -30.88 -16.18
C LEU A 240 -47.52 -29.80 -15.92
N LEU A 241 -47.48 -29.21 -14.72
CA LEU A 241 -48.32 -28.11 -14.30
C LEU A 241 -47.51 -27.17 -13.42
N GLU A 242 -47.59 -25.87 -13.69
CA GLU A 242 -46.92 -24.89 -12.84
C GLU A 242 -47.66 -24.73 -11.51
N TRP A 243 -46.90 -24.54 -10.43
CA TRP A 243 -47.43 -24.52 -9.07
C TRP A 243 -48.45 -23.41 -8.81
N TRP A 244 -48.46 -22.34 -9.61
CA TRP A 244 -49.42 -21.24 -9.51
C TRP A 244 -50.75 -21.58 -10.23
N ASP A 245 -50.71 -22.35 -11.31
CA ASP A 245 -51.89 -22.83 -12.04
C ASP A 245 -52.64 -23.93 -11.30
N ALA A 246 -51.92 -24.72 -10.51
CA ALA A 246 -52.49 -25.78 -9.66
C ALA A 246 -53.62 -25.28 -8.72
N TYR A 247 -53.57 -24.01 -8.31
CA TYR A 247 -54.61 -23.40 -7.44
C TYR A 247 -55.82 -22.87 -8.21
N ILE A 248 -55.70 -22.68 -9.53
CA ILE A 248 -56.74 -22.09 -10.38
C ILE A 248 -57.60 -23.20 -11.03
N LEU A 249 -57.00 -24.36 -11.29
CA LEU A 249 -57.66 -25.49 -11.95
C LEU A 249 -58.50 -26.32 -10.96
N LYS A 250 -59.42 -27.13 -11.50
CA LYS A 250 -60.26 -28.05 -10.71
C LYS A 250 -59.42 -29.20 -10.13
N GLU A 251 -59.85 -29.70 -8.96
CA GLU A 251 -59.27 -30.87 -8.31
C GLU A 251 -59.30 -32.08 -9.27
N GLY A 252 -58.12 -32.63 -9.60
CA GLY A 252 -57.96 -33.75 -10.52
C GLY A 252 -57.25 -33.42 -11.85
N VAL A 253 -57.01 -32.13 -12.16
CA VAL A 253 -56.20 -31.74 -13.32
C VAL A 253 -54.71 -31.74 -12.96
N THR A 254 -53.93 -32.64 -13.56
CA THR A 254 -52.51 -32.86 -13.22
C THR A 254 -51.52 -32.44 -14.32
N SER A 255 -52.02 -32.00 -15.49
CA SER A 255 -51.22 -31.64 -16.66
C SER A 255 -52.01 -30.70 -17.57
N TYR A 256 -51.34 -29.78 -18.28
CA TYR A 256 -51.98 -28.94 -19.29
C TYR A 256 -52.62 -29.73 -20.45
N SER A 257 -52.21 -30.99 -20.65
CA SER A 257 -52.78 -31.87 -21.69
C SER A 257 -54.30 -32.05 -21.58
N THR A 258 -54.89 -31.91 -20.39
CA THR A 258 -56.35 -31.96 -20.22
C THR A 258 -57.06 -30.77 -20.87
N LEU A 259 -56.37 -29.65 -21.07
CA LEU A 259 -56.90 -28.50 -21.80
C LEU A 259 -56.99 -28.79 -23.30
N ASP A 260 -56.02 -29.53 -23.85
CA ASP A 260 -56.03 -29.95 -25.25
C ASP A 260 -57.19 -30.92 -25.53
N GLU A 261 -57.45 -31.85 -24.62
CA GLU A 261 -58.60 -32.77 -24.70
C GLU A 261 -59.94 -32.01 -24.67
N LEU A 262 -60.07 -31.00 -23.80
CA LEU A 262 -61.27 -30.15 -23.75
C LEU A 262 -61.47 -29.34 -25.03
N ALA A 263 -60.38 -28.86 -25.65
CA ALA A 263 -60.42 -28.14 -26.92
C ALA A 263 -60.89 -29.04 -28.07
N ILE A 264 -60.45 -30.31 -28.11
CA ILE A 264 -60.89 -31.31 -29.09
C ILE A 264 -62.39 -31.60 -28.96
N HIS A 265 -62.91 -31.62 -27.72
CA HIS A 265 -64.34 -31.80 -27.45
C HIS A 265 -65.19 -30.52 -27.59
N GLY A 266 -64.61 -29.42 -28.08
CA GLY A 266 -65.32 -28.14 -28.29
C GLY A 266 -65.76 -27.43 -27.01
N LEU A 267 -65.20 -27.82 -25.87
CA LEU A 267 -65.48 -27.22 -24.56
C LEU A 267 -64.55 -26.02 -24.31
N PRO A 268 -65.06 -24.93 -23.69
CA PRO A 268 -64.23 -23.77 -23.38
C PRO A 268 -63.25 -24.10 -22.24
N VAL A 269 -62.08 -23.45 -22.24
CA VAL A 269 -61.05 -23.56 -21.18
C VAL A 269 -61.61 -23.28 -19.77
N SER A 270 -62.66 -22.46 -19.68
CA SER A 270 -63.40 -22.19 -18.43
C SER A 270 -64.07 -23.43 -17.80
N ALA A 271 -64.12 -24.56 -18.52
CA ALA A 271 -64.58 -25.84 -18.00
C ALA A 271 -63.55 -26.52 -17.07
N ALA A 272 -62.24 -26.30 -17.29
CA ALA A 272 -61.16 -26.81 -16.45
C ALA A 272 -60.87 -25.93 -15.23
N VAL A 273 -61.27 -24.67 -15.30
CA VAL A 273 -61.03 -23.65 -14.27
C VAL A 273 -62.03 -23.79 -13.12
N ASN A 274 -61.55 -23.66 -11.89
CA ASN A 274 -62.40 -23.63 -10.71
C ASN A 274 -63.05 -22.25 -10.54
N LYS A 275 -64.28 -22.11 -11.05
CA LYS A 275 -65.06 -20.85 -10.98
C LYS A 275 -65.37 -20.38 -9.55
N ALA A 276 -65.20 -21.23 -8.54
CA ALA A 276 -65.39 -20.83 -7.14
C ALA A 276 -64.25 -19.95 -6.60
N TRP A 277 -63.04 -20.06 -7.18
CA TRP A 277 -61.85 -19.34 -6.70
C TRP A 277 -61.62 -18.02 -7.43
N ILE A 278 -62.08 -17.88 -8.67
CA ILE A 278 -61.96 -16.64 -9.45
C ILE A 278 -63.19 -15.75 -9.19
N THR A 279 -62.97 -14.61 -8.54
CA THR A 279 -64.02 -13.62 -8.25
C THR A 279 -63.62 -12.25 -8.79
N SER A 280 -64.55 -11.28 -8.84
CA SER A 280 -64.26 -9.88 -9.19
C SER A 280 -63.53 -9.10 -8.08
N LEU A 281 -63.16 -9.77 -6.98
CA LEU A 281 -62.46 -9.14 -5.86
C LEU A 281 -60.98 -9.01 -6.19
N VAL A 282 -60.43 -7.82 -5.95
CA VAL A 282 -59.00 -7.52 -6.11
C VAL A 282 -58.36 -7.46 -4.73
N GLU A 283 -57.44 -8.38 -4.46
CA GLU A 283 -56.64 -8.32 -3.24
C GLU A 283 -55.62 -7.19 -3.31
N HIS A 284 -55.44 -6.49 -2.19
CA HIS A 284 -54.32 -5.57 -2.02
C HIS A 284 -53.28 -6.30 -1.18
N PRO A 285 -52.07 -6.58 -1.72
CA PRO A 285 -51.07 -7.34 -1.01
C PRO A 285 -50.67 -6.65 0.30
N VAL A 286 -50.21 -7.44 1.26
CA VAL A 286 -49.81 -6.93 2.58
C VAL A 286 -48.71 -5.89 2.42
N LYS A 287 -48.95 -4.68 2.94
CA LYS A 287 -47.97 -3.59 2.93
C LYS A 287 -46.83 -3.91 3.89
N LEU A 288 -45.71 -4.36 3.36
CA LEU A 288 -44.48 -4.55 4.14
C LEU A 288 -43.81 -3.19 4.41
N LYS A 289 -43.24 -3.04 5.61
CA LYS A 289 -42.39 -1.88 5.92
C LYS A 289 -41.10 -1.96 5.10
N PRO A 290 -40.57 -0.84 4.60
CA PRO A 290 -39.30 -0.86 3.90
C PRO A 290 -38.19 -1.33 4.87
N PRO A 291 -37.24 -2.17 4.44
CA PRO A 291 -36.13 -2.62 5.29
C PRO A 291 -35.28 -1.47 5.85
N THR A 292 -35.29 -0.32 5.16
CA THR A 292 -34.57 0.91 5.52
C THR A 292 -35.36 1.85 6.43
N ASP A 293 -36.58 1.48 6.86
CA ASP A 293 -37.38 2.35 7.71
C ASP A 293 -36.66 2.61 9.05
N LEU A 294 -36.41 3.89 9.36
CA LEU A 294 -35.73 4.25 10.60
C LEU A 294 -36.71 4.10 11.75
N SER A 295 -36.35 3.32 12.78
CA SER A 295 -37.20 3.17 13.98
C SER A 295 -37.48 4.50 14.67
N LYS A 296 -36.61 5.50 14.48
CA LYS A 296 -36.76 6.86 14.98
C LYS A 296 -36.63 7.83 13.82
N PRO A 297 -37.45 8.90 13.79
CA PRO A 297 -37.26 9.95 12.79
C PRO A 297 -35.83 10.51 12.89
N PRO A 298 -35.20 10.89 11.77
CA PRO A 298 -33.84 11.42 11.79
C PRO A 298 -33.78 12.70 12.63
N GLU A 299 -32.87 12.72 13.61
CA GLU A 299 -32.65 13.91 14.44
C GLU A 299 -32.00 15.01 13.59
N ILE A 300 -32.74 16.09 13.34
CA ILE A 300 -32.22 17.25 12.62
C ILE A 300 -31.34 18.06 13.59
N PRO A 301 -30.03 18.21 13.34
CA PRO A 301 -29.16 18.97 14.23
C PRO A 301 -29.55 20.45 14.22
N LEU A 302 -29.89 21.00 15.38
CA LEU A 302 -30.22 22.42 15.51
C LEU A 302 -28.97 23.28 15.41
N LEU A 303 -28.89 24.08 14.34
CA LEU A 303 -27.78 25.00 14.11
C LEU A 303 -28.17 26.41 14.57
N LEU A 304 -27.34 27.00 15.43
CA LEU A 304 -27.55 28.35 15.93
C LEU A 304 -26.80 29.39 15.09
N THR A 305 -27.43 30.52 14.84
CA THR A 305 -26.77 31.68 14.23
C THR A 305 -25.64 32.19 15.13
N LYS A 306 -24.70 32.97 14.56
CA LYS A 306 -23.63 33.61 15.34
C LYS A 306 -24.19 34.55 16.43
N LYS A 307 -25.32 35.22 16.17
CA LYS A 307 -25.99 36.13 17.12
C LYS A 307 -26.57 35.36 18.30
N GLU A 308 -27.27 34.26 18.05
CA GLU A 308 -27.84 33.40 19.10
C GLU A 308 -26.75 32.74 19.94
N ARG A 309 -25.69 32.22 19.32
CA ARG A 309 -24.53 31.69 20.07
C ARG A 309 -23.90 32.74 20.98
N LYS A 310 -23.82 34.00 20.52
CA LYS A 310 -23.32 35.12 21.33
C LYS A 310 -24.29 35.45 22.47
N LYS A 311 -25.61 35.41 22.23
CA LYS A 311 -26.66 35.63 23.25
C LYS A 311 -26.61 34.54 24.33
N LEU A 312 -26.63 33.27 23.94
CA LEU A 312 -26.54 32.12 24.85
C LEU A 312 -25.27 32.17 25.70
N ARG A 313 -24.11 32.43 25.08
CA ARG A 313 -22.84 32.58 25.82
C ARG A 313 -22.87 33.74 26.82
N ARG A 314 -23.53 34.86 26.51
CA ARG A 314 -23.65 36.01 27.42
C ARG A 314 -24.58 35.67 28.59
N GLN A 315 -25.74 35.07 28.32
CA GLN A 315 -26.69 34.65 29.35
C GLN A 315 -26.06 33.63 30.31
N ASN A 316 -25.44 32.55 29.80
CA ASN A 316 -24.80 31.55 30.66
C ASN A 316 -23.65 32.14 31.51
N ARG A 317 -22.93 33.15 30.99
CA ARG A 317 -21.90 33.85 31.77
C ARG A 317 -22.49 34.76 32.84
N GLN A 318 -23.58 35.45 32.52
CA GLN A 318 -24.29 36.31 33.45
C GLN A 318 -24.89 35.49 34.59
N GLU A 319 -25.51 34.37 34.28
CA GLU A 319 -26.06 33.41 35.24
C GLU A 319 -24.96 32.83 36.13
N ALA A 320 -23.88 32.28 35.56
CA ALA A 320 -22.76 31.75 36.35
C ALA A 320 -22.10 32.81 37.25
N GLN A 321 -22.06 34.07 36.81
CA GLN A 321 -21.54 35.17 37.61
C GLN A 321 -22.52 35.56 38.73
N ARG A 322 -23.83 35.60 38.44
CA ARG A 322 -24.88 35.84 39.43
C ARG A 322 -24.89 34.73 40.49
N GLU A 323 -24.85 33.46 40.08
CA GLU A 323 -24.77 32.31 40.99
C GLU A 323 -23.53 32.39 41.89
N LYS A 324 -22.37 32.77 41.34
CA LYS A 324 -21.15 32.98 42.14
C LYS A 324 -21.31 34.13 43.15
N GLN A 325 -21.93 35.23 42.75
CA GLN A 325 -22.21 36.36 43.65
C GLN A 325 -23.22 35.99 44.74
N GLU A 326 -24.26 35.23 44.40
CA GLU A 326 -25.25 34.72 45.35
C GLU A 326 -24.62 33.77 46.35
N LYS A 327 -23.73 32.87 45.91
CA LYS A 327 -22.93 31.99 46.80
C LYS A 327 -22.05 32.78 47.77
N VAL A 328 -21.45 33.88 47.32
CA VAL A 328 -20.68 34.78 48.21
C VAL A 328 -21.61 35.53 49.17
N ARG A 329 -22.76 36.02 48.67
CA ARG A 329 -23.76 36.74 49.48
C ARG A 329 -24.35 35.86 50.59
N LEU A 330 -24.54 34.57 50.31
CA LEU A 330 -24.98 33.56 51.27
C LEU A 330 -23.86 33.06 52.19
N GLY A 331 -22.59 33.45 51.95
CA GLY A 331 -21.44 33.03 52.74
C GLY A 331 -20.93 31.61 52.47
N LEU A 332 -21.45 30.92 51.45
CA LEU A 332 -21.00 29.56 51.06
C LEU A 332 -19.61 29.59 50.40
N MET A 333 -19.23 30.73 49.81
CA MET A 333 -17.90 30.93 49.23
C MET A 333 -17.27 32.21 49.76
N PRO A 334 -15.99 32.20 50.15
CA PRO A 334 -15.30 33.43 50.49
C PRO A 334 -15.18 34.34 49.25
N PRO A 335 -15.21 35.67 49.43
CA PRO A 335 -14.94 36.62 48.35
C PRO A 335 -13.61 36.29 47.65
N PRO A 336 -13.56 36.32 46.31
CA PRO A 336 -12.33 36.01 45.58
C PRO A 336 -11.26 37.06 45.86
N GLU A 337 -10.06 36.61 46.20
CA GLU A 337 -8.91 37.49 46.42
C GLU A 337 -8.56 38.36 45.20
N PRO A 338 -8.01 39.57 45.41
CA PRO A 338 -7.58 40.43 44.32
C PRO A 338 -6.47 39.78 43.51
N LYS A 339 -6.57 39.92 42.19
CA LYS A 339 -5.62 39.34 41.24
C LYS A 339 -4.34 40.17 41.19
N VAL A 340 -3.32 39.82 41.98
CA VAL A 340 -2.02 40.50 41.92
C VAL A 340 -1.16 39.93 40.78
N ARG A 341 -0.35 40.76 40.13
CA ARG A 341 0.66 40.37 39.11
C ARG A 341 1.96 41.08 39.48
N LEU A 342 3.12 40.56 39.08
CA LEU A 342 4.41 41.25 39.30
C LEU A 342 4.39 42.69 38.76
N ALA A 343 3.79 42.92 37.58
CA ALA A 343 3.61 44.26 37.02
C ALA A 343 2.68 45.18 37.85
N ASN A 344 1.73 44.62 38.60
CA ASN A 344 0.76 45.38 39.41
C ASN A 344 1.14 45.40 40.90
N LEU A 345 2.28 44.80 41.27
CA LEU A 345 2.68 44.56 42.66
C LEU A 345 2.85 45.88 43.43
N MET A 346 3.60 46.84 42.86
CA MET A 346 3.82 48.17 43.45
C MET A 346 2.54 48.99 43.58
N ARG A 347 1.55 48.78 42.70
CA ARG A 347 0.29 49.52 42.73
C ARG A 347 -0.71 48.96 43.75
N VAL A 348 -0.69 47.65 43.98
CA VAL A 348 -1.68 46.96 44.85
C VAL A 348 -1.15 46.76 46.26
N LEU A 349 0.13 46.47 46.42
CA LEU A 349 0.78 46.19 47.71
C LEU A 349 1.99 47.11 47.94
N GLY A 350 1.89 48.38 47.49
CA GLY A 350 3.02 49.32 47.50
C GLY A 350 3.59 49.59 48.91
N SER A 351 2.74 49.77 49.92
CA SER A 351 3.16 49.95 51.32
C SER A 351 3.97 48.76 51.83
N ASP A 352 3.48 47.55 51.57
CA ASP A 352 4.03 46.30 52.10
C ASP A 352 5.27 45.87 51.31
N ALA A 353 5.31 46.18 50.02
CA ALA A 353 6.43 45.87 49.15
C ALA A 353 7.61 46.83 49.33
N VAL A 354 7.39 48.02 49.88
CA VAL A 354 8.48 48.92 50.33
C VAL A 354 9.12 48.40 51.62
N GLN A 355 8.35 47.77 52.51
CA GLN A 355 8.89 47.18 53.74
C GLN A 355 9.67 45.89 53.46
N ASP A 356 9.07 44.90 52.78
CA ASP A 356 9.69 43.61 52.49
C ASP A 356 9.49 43.21 51.01
N PRO A 357 10.34 43.69 50.07
CA PRO A 357 10.14 43.48 48.64
C PRO A 357 10.16 41.99 48.24
N SER A 358 11.08 41.20 48.83
CA SER A 358 11.21 39.77 48.52
C SER A 358 10.03 38.94 49.01
N LYS A 359 9.44 39.28 50.17
CA LYS A 359 8.29 38.57 50.75
C LYS A 359 7.03 38.79 49.91
N VAL A 360 6.78 40.04 49.52
CA VAL A 360 5.62 40.38 48.68
C VAL A 360 5.78 39.79 47.27
N GLU A 361 7.00 39.79 46.73
CA GLU A 361 7.27 39.12 45.45
C GLU A 361 7.01 37.61 45.53
N ALA A 362 7.52 36.93 46.57
CA ALA A 362 7.29 35.51 46.79
C ALA A 362 5.80 35.18 46.92
N TYR A 363 5.04 35.99 47.65
CA TYR A 363 3.59 35.87 47.76
C TYR A 363 2.88 35.99 46.41
N VAL A 364 3.22 37.01 45.60
CA VAL A 364 2.61 37.21 44.28
C VAL A 364 3.00 36.10 43.29
N ARG A 365 4.25 35.61 43.34
CA ARG A 365 4.68 34.44 42.56
C ARG A 365 3.90 33.19 42.98
N ALA A 366 3.74 32.93 44.28
CA ALA A 366 2.92 31.82 44.78
C ALA A 366 1.45 31.94 44.34
N GLN A 367 0.87 33.15 44.35
CA GLN A 367 -0.50 33.38 43.85
C GLN A 367 -0.59 33.19 42.32
N MET A 368 0.44 33.56 41.55
CA MET A 368 0.54 33.28 40.11
C MET A 368 0.64 31.78 39.83
N GLU A 369 1.53 31.09 40.55
CA GLU A 369 1.75 29.64 40.48
C GLU A 369 0.45 28.89 40.82
N SER A 370 -0.23 29.29 41.90
CA SER A 370 -1.51 28.71 42.32
C SER A 370 -2.58 28.85 41.22
N ARG A 371 -2.69 30.02 40.58
CA ARG A 371 -3.60 30.21 39.43
C ARG A 371 -3.22 29.37 38.23
N LYS A 372 -1.92 29.28 37.91
CA LYS A 372 -1.43 28.44 36.81
C LYS A 372 -1.73 26.97 37.10
N ARG A 373 -1.43 26.50 38.31
CA ARG A 373 -1.72 25.14 38.79
C ARG A 373 -3.21 24.84 38.80
N ALA A 374 -4.07 25.77 39.23
CA ALA A 374 -5.53 25.59 39.19
C ALA A 374 -6.05 25.47 37.75
N HIS A 375 -5.52 26.27 36.82
CA HIS A 375 -5.86 26.16 35.40
C HIS A 375 -5.39 24.83 34.80
N GLU A 376 -4.16 24.42 35.09
CA GLU A 376 -3.59 23.14 34.64
C GLU A 376 -4.32 21.94 35.25
N ALA A 377 -4.65 21.99 36.54
CA ALA A 377 -5.44 20.97 37.23
C ALA A 377 -6.86 20.86 36.65
N ALA A 378 -7.52 21.99 36.37
CA ALA A 378 -8.83 21.99 35.71
C ALA A 378 -8.77 21.45 34.28
N ASN A 379 -7.67 21.71 33.55
CA ASN A 379 -7.45 21.13 32.22
C ASN A 379 -7.12 19.64 32.31
N ALA A 380 -6.35 19.21 33.31
CA ALA A 380 -6.02 17.81 33.56
C ALA A 380 -7.28 17.02 33.93
N ALA A 381 -8.15 17.58 34.78
CA ALA A 381 -9.44 16.98 35.13
C ALA A 381 -10.39 16.87 33.92
N ARG A 382 -10.38 17.85 33.02
CA ARG A 382 -11.14 17.80 31.75
C ARG A 382 -10.49 16.92 30.68
N LYS A 383 -9.20 16.59 30.82
CA LYS A 383 -8.47 15.79 29.83
C LYS A 383 -8.98 14.37 29.89
N LEU A 384 -9.42 13.89 28.73
CA LEU A 384 -9.97 12.55 28.58
C LEU A 384 -8.93 11.50 28.97
N THR A 385 -9.32 10.51 29.78
CA THR A 385 -8.42 9.38 30.09
C THR A 385 -8.15 8.57 28.82
N LYS A 386 -7.05 7.81 28.78
CA LYS A 386 -6.70 7.00 27.60
C LYS A 386 -7.83 6.04 27.21
N GLU A 387 -8.51 5.47 28.20
CA GLU A 387 -9.66 4.57 28.02
C GLU A 387 -10.88 5.30 27.47
N GLN A 388 -11.24 6.45 28.05
CA GLN A 388 -12.34 7.28 27.55
C GLN A 388 -12.07 7.76 26.12
N ALA A 389 -10.82 8.10 25.79
CA ALA A 389 -10.41 8.46 24.44
C ALA A 389 -10.53 7.28 23.46
N ARG A 390 -10.11 6.08 23.89
CA ARG A 390 -10.29 4.84 23.12
C ARG A 390 -11.78 4.56 22.90
N TYR A 391 -12.61 4.68 23.92
CA TYR A 391 -14.06 4.46 23.81
C TYR A 391 -14.71 5.47 22.85
N LYS A 392 -14.39 6.77 22.97
CA LYS A 392 -14.87 7.78 22.01
C LYS A 392 -14.39 7.51 20.57
N ARG A 393 -13.16 7.02 20.39
CA ARG A 393 -12.64 6.63 19.07
C ARG A 393 -13.39 5.43 18.51
N ILE A 394 -13.60 4.39 19.30
CA ILE A 394 -14.38 3.21 18.91
C ILE A 394 -15.80 3.64 18.55
N LYS A 395 -16.46 4.46 19.37
CA LYS A 395 -17.81 4.96 19.08
C LYS A 395 -17.87 5.80 17.80
N LYS A 396 -16.82 6.55 17.48
CA LYS A 396 -16.73 7.33 16.23
C LYS A 396 -16.57 6.45 14.98
N ILE A 397 -15.78 5.38 15.09
CA ILE A 397 -15.50 4.45 13.98
C ILE A 397 -16.62 3.43 13.82
N ARG A 398 -17.27 3.04 14.92
CA ARG A 398 -18.38 2.10 14.91
C ARG A 398 -19.58 2.76 14.25
N GLU A 399 -19.81 2.38 13.01
CA GLU A 399 -20.99 2.74 12.25
C GLU A 399 -22.20 1.96 12.77
N ASP A 400 -23.39 2.55 12.59
CA ASP A 400 -24.64 1.84 12.84
C ASP A 400 -24.98 0.99 11.61
N THR A 401 -24.73 -0.31 11.73
CA THR A 401 -24.98 -1.30 10.65
C THR A 401 -26.41 -1.85 10.68
N SER A 402 -27.31 -1.28 11.48
CA SER A 402 -28.66 -1.83 11.69
C SER A 402 -29.57 -1.70 10.46
N HIS A 403 -29.39 -0.66 9.64
CA HIS A 403 -30.25 -0.37 8.49
C HIS A 403 -29.61 -0.72 7.15
N ALA A 404 -28.37 -0.29 6.94
CA ALA A 404 -27.64 -0.52 5.71
C ALA A 404 -26.16 -0.79 6.03
N VAL A 405 -25.55 -1.68 5.25
CA VAL A 405 -24.12 -1.96 5.32
C VAL A 405 -23.50 -1.65 3.98
N HIS A 406 -22.53 -0.74 3.97
CA HIS A 406 -21.76 -0.43 2.78
C HIS A 406 -20.67 -1.47 2.59
N VAL A 407 -20.77 -2.27 1.52
CA VAL A 407 -19.83 -3.35 1.20
C VAL A 407 -18.95 -2.91 0.03
N ALA A 408 -17.64 -2.90 0.23
CA ALA A 408 -16.66 -2.69 -0.83
C ALA A 408 -16.02 -4.03 -1.23
N VAL A 409 -16.13 -4.40 -2.50
CA VAL A 409 -15.53 -5.61 -3.06
C VAL A 409 -14.29 -5.23 -3.86
N TYR A 410 -13.15 -5.79 -3.48
CA TYR A 410 -11.86 -5.51 -4.12
C TYR A 410 -11.39 -6.70 -4.94
N ARG A 411 -10.92 -6.44 -6.17
CA ARG A 411 -10.21 -7.41 -7.01
C ARG A 411 -8.77 -6.96 -7.19
N GLN A 412 -7.83 -7.71 -6.63
CA GLN A 412 -6.40 -7.45 -6.78
C GLN A 412 -5.80 -8.43 -7.79
N PHE A 413 -5.08 -7.91 -8.79
CA PHE A 413 -4.20 -8.71 -9.63
C PHE A 413 -2.78 -8.69 -9.04
N ILE A 414 -2.26 -9.87 -8.70
CA ILE A 414 -0.89 -10.04 -8.25
C ILE A 414 -0.06 -10.44 -9.47
N TYR A 415 0.78 -9.52 -9.95
CA TYR A 415 1.77 -9.83 -10.99
C TYR A 415 3.03 -10.35 -10.31
N PHE A 416 3.31 -11.64 -10.47
CA PHE A 416 4.63 -12.20 -10.14
C PHE A 416 5.60 -11.89 -11.27
N CYS A 417 6.53 -10.94 -11.05
CA CYS A 417 7.73 -10.85 -11.87
C CYS A 417 8.67 -11.99 -11.46
N LEU A 418 8.85 -12.97 -12.35
CA LEU A 418 9.96 -13.93 -12.26
C LEU A 418 11.26 -13.18 -12.56
N ASN A 419 12.11 -13.04 -11.54
CA ASN A 419 13.49 -12.55 -11.68
C ASN A 419 14.41 -13.68 -12.16
#